data_AF-A0A950B2Z0-F1
#
_entry.id   AF-A0A950B2Z0-F1
#
_cell.length_a   1.000
_cell.length_b   1.000
_cell.length_c   1.000
_cell.angle_alpha   90.00
_cell.angle_beta   90.00
_cell.angle_gamma   90.00
#
_symmetry.space_group_name_H-M   'P 1'
#
loop_
_entity.id
_entity.type
_entity.pdbx_description
1 polymer ?
#
loop_
_entity_poly.entity_id
_entity_poly.type
_entity_poly.pdbx_seq_one_letter_code
_entity_poly.pdbx_strand_id
1 'polypeptide(L)'
;MRKLGIAIPSDATLRYSHGGPLVRLPERIEVSNELLWVLGLYVAEGCRYEKRPKSSLISISGSDELLDRAQKIFERDLNLHVVRSPDSRSRSAALVVHSRLLLALLDSLGFHEGKKRIPGWVLGLPLSRLKWFLEGYREGDGVHSGQKYDEAIRHEFSTTSAALKDDLVVALSRFGLVPSVGRYETTFRKKTGDRRYPFWRVTLSHVDPWSPLEWDTGVSQTLQARRTGDLVWAPIRSIVEVEPTPLVYDFCVPGLENFWAGGVLCHNTYGPRMRPHDGRVVSNFIVQALEGKPLTVYGDGGQTRSFCYVEDEIRGILALLDSEYVGPMNIGNPNEFTVLELARKVLE
;
A
#
# COMPACT_ATOMS: atom_id res chain seq x y z
N MET A 1 13.00 -13.52 -29.88
CA MET A 1 11.67 -13.91 -30.40
C MET A 1 10.88 -12.66 -30.80
N ARG A 2 10.20 -11.95 -29.88
CA ARG A 2 9.37 -10.77 -30.24
C ARG A 2 10.15 -9.63 -30.92
N LYS A 3 11.33 -9.24 -30.39
CA LYS A 3 12.22 -8.25 -31.03
C LYS A 3 12.74 -8.69 -32.42
N LEU A 4 12.62 -9.97 -32.75
CA LEU A 4 13.06 -10.56 -34.03
C LEU A 4 11.85 -10.83 -34.95
N GLY A 5 10.64 -10.38 -34.61
CA GLY A 5 9.42 -10.63 -35.38
C GLY A 5 8.92 -12.08 -35.36
N ILE A 6 9.49 -12.93 -34.49
CA ILE A 6 9.11 -14.34 -34.42
C ILE A 6 7.89 -14.50 -33.51
N ALA A 7 6.80 -15.02 -34.08
CA ALA A 7 5.60 -15.36 -33.34
C ALA A 7 5.89 -16.44 -32.29
N ILE A 8 5.45 -16.20 -31.06
CA ILE A 8 5.57 -17.18 -29.96
C ILE A 8 4.25 -17.95 -29.90
N PRO A 9 4.27 -19.29 -29.96
CA PRO A 9 3.06 -20.11 -29.78
C PRO A 9 2.37 -19.80 -28.46
N SER A 10 1.04 -19.86 -28.43
CA SER A 10 0.24 -19.56 -27.23
C SER A 10 0.46 -20.57 -26.09
N ASP A 11 0.87 -21.79 -26.42
CA ASP A 11 1.20 -22.89 -25.51
C ASP A 11 2.70 -22.96 -25.17
N ALA A 12 3.49 -21.98 -25.60
CA ALA A 12 4.91 -21.93 -25.33
C ALA A 12 5.20 -21.91 -23.81
N THR A 13 6.29 -22.56 -23.41
CA THR A 13 6.75 -22.59 -22.02
C THR A 13 8.19 -22.12 -21.88
N LEU A 14 8.48 -21.50 -20.75
CA LEU A 14 9.78 -20.99 -20.33
C LEU A 14 10.46 -21.96 -19.36
N ARG A 15 11.76 -22.20 -19.54
CA ARG A 15 12.60 -22.98 -18.63
C ARG A 15 13.98 -22.34 -18.50
N TYR A 16 14.68 -22.57 -17.38
CA TYR A 16 16.12 -22.28 -17.32
C TYR A 16 16.92 -23.31 -18.13
N SER A 17 17.96 -22.85 -18.81
CA SER A 17 18.85 -23.71 -19.62
C SER A 17 19.57 -24.80 -18.81
N HIS A 18 19.83 -24.55 -17.53
CA HIS A 18 20.51 -25.46 -16.60
C HIS A 18 19.62 -25.90 -15.43
N GLY A 19 18.30 -25.76 -15.57
CA GLY A 19 17.33 -26.25 -14.58
C GLY A 19 17.02 -27.72 -14.79
N GLY A 20 16.63 -28.44 -13.72
CA GLY A 20 16.12 -29.80 -13.84
C GLY A 20 14.94 -29.88 -14.85
N PRO A 21 14.70 -31.05 -15.47
CA PRO A 21 13.84 -31.19 -16.66
C PRO A 21 12.36 -30.81 -16.48
N LEU A 22 11.91 -30.55 -15.25
CA LEU A 22 10.50 -30.52 -14.84
C LEU A 22 9.94 -29.13 -14.49
N VAL A 23 10.73 -28.06 -14.40
CA VAL A 23 10.20 -26.73 -14.00
C VAL A 23 10.01 -25.85 -15.22
N ARG A 24 8.76 -25.73 -15.67
CA ARG A 24 8.35 -24.88 -16.79
C ARG A 24 7.28 -23.90 -16.34
N LEU A 25 7.32 -22.67 -16.84
CA LEU A 25 6.23 -21.71 -16.72
C LEU A 25 5.59 -21.46 -18.09
N PRO A 26 4.29 -21.18 -18.19
CA PRO A 26 3.69 -20.65 -19.41
C PRO A 26 4.38 -19.35 -19.86
N GLU A 27 4.51 -19.13 -21.17
CA GLU A 27 4.99 -17.84 -21.71
C GLU A 27 4.01 -16.70 -21.44
N ARG A 28 2.72 -17.02 -21.42
CA ARG A 28 1.65 -16.13 -20.99
C ARG A 28 1.00 -16.71 -19.76
N ILE A 29 1.05 -15.94 -18.69
CA ILE A 29 0.32 -16.23 -17.46
C ILE A 29 -0.86 -15.28 -17.44
N GLU A 30 -2.06 -15.82 -17.54
CA GLU A 30 -3.26 -15.06 -17.25
C GLU A 30 -3.31 -14.82 -15.74
N VAL A 31 -3.34 -13.55 -15.33
CA VAL A 31 -3.59 -13.23 -13.94
C VAL A 31 -5.07 -13.49 -13.72
N SER A 32 -5.43 -14.67 -13.21
CA SER A 32 -6.80 -15.02 -12.84
C SER A 32 -7.16 -14.42 -11.48
N ASN A 33 -8.45 -14.40 -11.12
CA ASN A 33 -8.87 -14.02 -9.76
C ASN A 33 -8.32 -14.98 -8.70
N GLU A 34 -8.23 -16.27 -9.01
CA GLU A 34 -7.65 -17.26 -8.12
C GLU A 34 -6.13 -17.13 -7.99
N LEU A 35 -5.43 -16.74 -9.06
CA LEU A 35 -4.01 -16.43 -8.96
C LEU A 35 -3.77 -15.18 -8.10
N LEU A 36 -4.63 -14.16 -8.18
CA LEU A 36 -4.57 -13.02 -7.26
C LEU A 36 -4.76 -13.45 -5.81
N TRP A 37 -5.70 -14.37 -5.55
CA TRP A 37 -5.89 -14.97 -4.24
C TRP A 37 -4.62 -15.68 -3.75
N VAL A 38 -3.95 -16.50 -4.59
CA VAL A 38 -2.68 -17.15 -4.20
C VAL A 38 -1.59 -16.13 -3.91
N LEU A 39 -1.51 -15.03 -4.67
CA LEU A 39 -0.55 -13.96 -4.41
C LEU A 39 -0.82 -13.27 -3.07
N GLY A 40 -2.09 -13.05 -2.71
CA GLY A 40 -2.50 -12.55 -1.40
C GLY A 40 -2.07 -13.48 -0.26
N LEU A 41 -2.35 -14.78 -0.42
CA LEU A 41 -1.94 -15.83 0.50
C LEU A 41 -0.42 -15.88 0.65
N TYR A 42 0.34 -15.72 -0.44
CA TYR A 42 1.80 -15.65 -0.41
C TYR A 42 2.30 -14.41 0.36
N VAL A 43 1.63 -13.26 0.27
CA VAL A 43 2.03 -12.08 1.06
C VAL A 43 1.81 -12.32 2.56
N ALA A 44 0.72 -12.98 2.93
CA ALA A 44 0.42 -13.37 4.30
C ALA A 44 1.42 -14.42 4.83
N GLU A 45 1.38 -15.63 4.27
CA GLU A 45 2.02 -16.83 4.83
C GLU A 45 3.24 -17.31 4.04
N GLY A 46 3.54 -16.67 2.91
CA GLY A 46 4.66 -17.04 2.06
C GLY A 46 6.02 -16.70 2.66
N CYS A 47 6.94 -17.66 2.52
CA CYS A 47 8.36 -17.50 2.79
C CYS A 47 9.16 -17.87 1.54
N ARG A 48 10.23 -17.12 1.29
CA ARG A 48 11.18 -17.38 0.20
C ARG A 48 12.47 -17.94 0.77
N TYR A 49 13.05 -18.92 0.08
CA TYR A 49 14.37 -19.45 0.40
C TYR A 49 15.21 -19.57 -0.87
N GLU A 50 16.36 -18.92 -0.88
CA GLU A 50 17.32 -18.99 -1.98
C GLU A 50 18.74 -19.21 -1.46
N LYS A 51 19.27 -20.41 -1.71
CA LYS A 51 20.68 -20.76 -1.46
C LYS A 51 21.30 -21.24 -2.76
N ARG A 52 21.90 -20.31 -3.50
CA ARG A 52 22.50 -20.62 -4.81
C ARG A 52 23.76 -21.49 -4.67
N PRO A 53 23.98 -22.47 -5.56
CA PRO A 53 23.07 -22.97 -6.62
C PRO A 53 22.09 -24.06 -6.13
N LYS A 54 22.14 -24.42 -4.84
CA LYS A 54 21.58 -25.65 -4.28
C LYS A 54 20.04 -25.68 -4.18
N SER A 55 19.40 -24.57 -3.86
CA SER A 55 17.93 -24.56 -3.68
C SER A 55 17.34 -23.16 -3.85
N SER A 56 16.19 -23.12 -4.51
CA SER A 56 15.38 -21.92 -4.74
C SER A 56 13.92 -22.35 -4.67
N LEU A 57 13.23 -21.92 -3.63
CA LEU A 57 11.85 -22.32 -3.38
C LEU A 57 11.05 -21.20 -2.70
N ILE A 58 9.74 -21.31 -2.81
CA ILE A 58 8.83 -20.69 -1.85
C ILE A 58 8.20 -21.77 -0.97
N SER A 59 7.82 -21.39 0.24
CA SER A 59 6.93 -22.18 1.08
C SER A 59 5.75 -21.34 1.53
N ILE A 60 4.54 -21.90 1.53
CA ILE A 60 3.32 -21.26 2.05
C ILE A 60 2.75 -22.19 3.11
N SER A 61 2.56 -21.69 4.33
CA SER A 61 1.95 -22.43 5.43
C SER A 61 0.45 -22.13 5.50
N GLY A 62 -0.35 -23.02 6.09
CA GLY A 62 -1.79 -22.79 6.24
C GLY A 62 -2.57 -24.05 6.59
N SER A 63 -3.90 -23.94 6.65
CA SER A 63 -4.79 -25.10 6.81
C SER A 63 -4.77 -25.99 5.57
N ASP A 64 -5.17 -27.25 5.73
CA ASP A 64 -5.18 -28.19 4.62
C ASP A 64 -6.07 -27.73 3.46
N GLU A 65 -7.23 -27.11 3.72
CA GLU A 65 -8.10 -26.61 2.66
C GLU A 65 -7.44 -25.47 1.84
N LEU A 66 -6.75 -24.56 2.52
CA LEU A 66 -6.04 -23.45 1.87
C LEU A 66 -4.89 -23.96 1.00
N LEU A 67 -4.12 -24.92 1.52
CA LEU A 67 -3.01 -25.52 0.79
C LEU A 67 -3.51 -26.34 -0.41
N ASP A 68 -4.60 -27.09 -0.27
CA ASP A 68 -5.21 -27.82 -1.40
C ASP A 68 -5.69 -26.89 -2.51
N ARG A 69 -6.29 -25.75 -2.15
CA ARG A 69 -6.72 -24.74 -3.11
C ARG A 69 -5.52 -24.09 -3.81
N ALA A 70 -4.50 -23.66 -3.06
CA ALA A 70 -3.31 -23.03 -3.61
C ALA A 70 -2.53 -23.98 -4.53
N GLN A 71 -2.42 -25.27 -4.18
CA GLN A 71 -1.78 -26.27 -5.02
C GLN A 71 -2.46 -26.39 -6.38
N LYS A 72 -3.79 -26.54 -6.41
CA LYS A 72 -4.56 -26.63 -7.66
C LYS A 72 -4.35 -25.42 -8.57
N ILE A 73 -4.30 -24.22 -7.98
CA ILE A 73 -4.08 -22.97 -8.74
C ILE A 73 -2.65 -22.91 -9.29
N PHE A 74 -1.64 -23.27 -8.51
CA PHE A 74 -0.25 -23.31 -8.99
C PHE A 74 -0.05 -24.32 -10.13
N GLU A 75 -0.63 -25.50 -10.01
CA GLU A 75 -0.55 -26.56 -11.04
C GLU A 75 -1.29 -26.13 -12.30
N ARG A 76 -2.50 -25.56 -12.18
CA ARG A 76 -3.33 -25.14 -13.30
C ARG A 76 -2.81 -23.88 -14.00
N ASP A 77 -2.55 -22.81 -13.26
CA ASP A 77 -2.29 -21.47 -13.83
C ASP A 77 -0.80 -21.26 -14.14
N LEU A 78 0.09 -21.90 -13.37
CA LEU A 78 1.54 -21.73 -13.52
C LEU A 78 2.26 -22.99 -14.01
N ASN A 79 1.58 -24.12 -14.17
CA ASN A 79 2.19 -25.41 -14.57
C ASN A 79 3.36 -25.81 -13.64
N LEU A 80 3.22 -25.56 -12.34
CA LEU A 80 4.25 -25.84 -11.35
C LEU A 80 3.96 -27.12 -10.58
N HIS A 81 4.98 -27.92 -10.37
CA HIS A 81 4.92 -29.02 -9.42
C HIS A 81 5.03 -28.49 -7.98
N VAL A 82 4.05 -28.82 -7.16
CA VAL A 82 3.96 -28.41 -5.77
C VAL A 82 4.14 -29.64 -4.88
N VAL A 83 4.97 -29.52 -3.84
CA VAL A 83 5.19 -30.58 -2.86
C VAL A 83 4.52 -30.19 -1.57
N ARG A 84 3.72 -31.09 -0.98
CA ARG A 84 3.14 -30.89 0.34
C ARG A 84 4.09 -31.40 1.41
N SER A 85 4.46 -30.52 2.34
CA SER A 85 5.17 -30.87 3.57
C SER A 85 4.13 -31.08 4.67
N PRO A 86 4.05 -32.26 5.29
CA PRO A 86 3.10 -32.54 6.34
C PRO A 86 3.43 -31.76 7.61
N ASP A 87 2.43 -31.61 8.48
CA ASP A 87 2.62 -31.09 9.82
C ASP A 87 3.58 -31.99 10.63
N SER A 88 4.37 -31.36 11.47
CA SER A 88 5.34 -32.03 12.33
C SER A 88 5.34 -31.34 13.70
N ARG A 89 5.89 -32.00 14.73
CA ARG A 89 6.02 -31.43 16.09
C ARG A 89 6.66 -30.02 16.17
N SER A 90 7.31 -29.56 15.10
CA SER A 90 8.03 -28.28 15.05
C SER A 90 7.64 -27.37 13.88
N ARG A 91 6.77 -27.80 12.96
CA ARG A 91 6.44 -27.06 11.73
C ARG A 91 5.05 -27.44 11.25
N SER A 92 4.21 -26.42 11.08
CA SER A 92 2.90 -26.53 10.44
C SER A 92 3.00 -27.08 9.01
N ALA A 93 1.90 -27.65 8.53
CA ALA A 93 1.78 -28.06 7.14
C ALA A 93 2.07 -26.88 6.19
N ALA A 94 2.73 -27.19 5.07
CA ALA A 94 3.09 -26.18 4.08
C ALA A 94 3.16 -26.75 2.67
N LEU A 95 2.84 -25.91 1.68
CA LEU A 95 3.24 -26.14 0.29
C LEU A 95 4.67 -25.69 0.09
N VAL A 96 5.44 -26.45 -0.68
CA VAL A 96 6.81 -26.12 -1.08
C VAL A 96 6.90 -26.20 -2.60
N VAL A 97 7.30 -25.09 -3.22
CA VAL A 97 7.42 -24.99 -4.68
C VAL A 97 8.87 -24.69 -5.03
N HIS A 98 9.58 -25.71 -5.52
CA HIS A 98 10.96 -25.58 -5.99
C HIS A 98 10.99 -25.01 -7.41
N SER A 99 11.11 -23.69 -7.54
CA SER A 99 11.16 -23.04 -8.85
C SER A 99 11.94 -21.73 -8.84
N ARG A 100 13.10 -21.74 -9.51
CA ARG A 100 13.88 -20.52 -9.77
C ARG A 100 13.10 -19.54 -10.65
N LEU A 101 12.31 -20.05 -11.59
CA LEU A 101 11.51 -19.21 -12.48
C LEU A 101 10.38 -18.52 -11.73
N LEU A 102 9.73 -19.21 -10.78
CA LEU A 102 8.71 -18.60 -9.93
C LEU A 102 9.30 -17.47 -9.09
N LEU A 103 10.49 -17.65 -8.51
CA LEU A 103 11.15 -16.57 -7.76
C LEU A 103 11.44 -15.35 -8.66
N ALA A 104 11.96 -15.58 -9.86
CA ALA A 104 12.21 -14.50 -10.83
C ALA A 104 10.92 -13.80 -11.29
N LEU A 105 9.82 -14.56 -11.45
CA LEU A 105 8.50 -14.02 -11.73
C LEU A 105 8.00 -13.15 -10.58
N LEU A 106 8.06 -13.65 -9.33
CA LEU A 106 7.67 -12.90 -8.14
C LEU A 106 8.46 -11.60 -8.01
N ASP A 107 9.78 -11.63 -8.26
CA ASP A 107 10.61 -10.43 -8.30
C ASP A 107 10.13 -9.45 -9.39
N SER A 108 9.84 -9.95 -10.59
CA SER A 108 9.34 -9.10 -11.69
C SER A 108 7.96 -8.51 -11.42
N LEU A 109 7.16 -9.18 -10.59
CA LEU A 109 5.85 -8.72 -10.13
C LEU A 109 5.94 -7.83 -8.88
N GLY A 110 7.13 -7.58 -8.33
CA GLY A 110 7.34 -6.71 -7.17
C GLY A 110 7.26 -7.39 -5.80
N PHE A 111 7.17 -8.72 -5.75
CA PHE A 111 7.17 -9.52 -4.52
C PHE A 111 8.60 -9.93 -4.11
N HIS A 112 9.43 -8.93 -3.81
CA HIS A 112 10.86 -9.10 -3.54
C HIS A 112 11.18 -9.78 -2.20
N GLU A 113 12.34 -10.42 -2.14
CA GLU A 113 12.88 -11.01 -0.91
C GLU A 113 13.01 -9.96 0.21
N GLY A 114 12.59 -10.33 1.43
CA GLY A 114 12.69 -9.49 2.63
C GLY A 114 11.77 -8.26 2.65
N LYS A 115 11.02 -8.00 1.56
CA LYS A 115 10.08 -6.87 1.44
C LYS A 115 8.66 -7.39 1.29
N LYS A 116 8.03 -7.78 2.39
CA LYS A 116 6.58 -8.03 2.40
C LYS A 116 5.85 -6.70 2.13
N ARG A 117 5.25 -6.58 0.95
CA ARG A 117 4.54 -5.42 0.39
C ARG A 117 3.46 -5.90 -0.57
N ILE A 118 2.46 -5.06 -0.81
CA ILE A 118 1.53 -5.22 -1.93
C ILE A 118 2.07 -4.37 -3.09
N PRO A 119 2.41 -4.97 -4.25
CA PRO A 119 2.91 -4.21 -5.39
C PRO A 119 1.92 -3.15 -5.87
N GLY A 120 2.43 -2.02 -6.35
CA GLY A 120 1.58 -0.90 -6.80
C GLY A 120 0.59 -1.28 -7.90
N TRP A 121 0.94 -2.22 -8.79
CA TRP A 121 0.00 -2.70 -9.82
C TRP A 121 -1.16 -3.51 -9.22
N VAL A 122 -0.96 -4.21 -8.10
CA VAL A 122 -2.02 -4.89 -7.35
C VAL A 122 -2.91 -3.84 -6.68
N LEU A 123 -2.30 -2.86 -6.02
CA LEU A 123 -3.03 -1.73 -5.42
C LEU A 123 -3.80 -0.89 -6.45
N GLY A 124 -3.44 -0.95 -7.73
CA GLY A 124 -4.11 -0.29 -8.85
C GLY A 124 -5.19 -1.13 -9.54
N LEU A 125 -5.40 -2.39 -9.14
CA LEU A 125 -6.42 -3.25 -9.75
C LEU A 125 -7.84 -2.68 -9.56
N PRO A 126 -8.79 -2.96 -10.48
CA PRO A 126 -10.22 -2.73 -10.21
C PRO A 126 -10.65 -3.42 -8.90
N LEU A 127 -11.59 -2.83 -8.16
CA LEU A 127 -12.04 -3.36 -6.86
C LEU A 127 -12.53 -4.82 -6.96
N SER A 128 -13.23 -5.14 -8.05
CA SER A 128 -13.70 -6.50 -8.37
C SER A 128 -12.62 -7.56 -8.51
N ARG A 129 -11.37 -7.13 -8.68
CA ARG A 129 -10.19 -7.98 -8.75
C ARG A 129 -9.32 -7.90 -7.51
N LEU A 130 -9.10 -6.68 -6.98
CA LEU A 130 -8.34 -6.46 -5.75
C LEU A 130 -8.90 -7.26 -4.57
N LYS A 131 -10.22 -7.42 -4.49
CA LYS A 131 -10.88 -8.20 -3.44
C LYS A 131 -10.38 -9.63 -3.32
N TRP A 132 -10.01 -10.27 -4.44
CA TRP A 132 -9.49 -11.64 -4.43
C TRP A 132 -8.11 -11.72 -3.80
N PHE A 133 -7.26 -10.72 -4.05
CA PHE A 133 -5.96 -10.61 -3.38
C PHE A 133 -6.14 -10.39 -1.87
N LEU A 134 -7.03 -9.48 -1.47
CA LEU A 134 -7.32 -9.24 -0.05
C LEU A 134 -7.92 -10.47 0.63
N GLU A 135 -8.76 -11.24 -0.07
CA GLU A 135 -9.31 -12.48 0.45
C GLU A 135 -8.24 -13.52 0.72
N GLY A 136 -7.31 -13.71 -0.23
CA GLY A 136 -6.19 -14.63 -0.03
C GLY A 136 -5.29 -14.21 1.12
N TYR A 137 -5.07 -12.90 1.26
CA TYR A 137 -4.33 -12.36 2.40
C TYR A 137 -5.08 -12.61 3.73
N ARG A 138 -6.39 -12.35 3.78
CA ARG A 138 -7.25 -12.55 4.96
C ARG A 138 -7.28 -14.00 5.41
N GLU A 139 -7.45 -14.93 4.48
CA GLU A 139 -7.47 -16.36 4.78
C GLU A 139 -6.10 -16.88 5.25
N GLY A 140 -5.00 -16.31 4.72
CA GLY A 140 -3.65 -16.65 5.14
C GLY A 140 -3.29 -16.15 6.53
N ASP A 141 -3.43 -14.84 6.77
CA ASP A 141 -3.02 -14.20 8.02
C ASP A 141 -3.92 -14.62 9.19
N GLY A 142 -5.17 -15.00 8.89
CA GLY A 142 -6.16 -15.42 9.86
C GLY A 142 -6.76 -14.25 10.65
N VAL A 143 -8.01 -14.40 11.08
CA VAL A 143 -8.65 -13.45 11.99
C VAL A 143 -8.33 -13.86 13.42
N HIS A 144 -7.43 -13.12 14.08
CA HIS A 144 -7.01 -13.38 15.45
C HIS A 144 -8.02 -12.81 16.47
N SER A 145 -9.21 -13.39 16.63
CA SER A 145 -10.13 -13.03 17.72
C SER A 145 -9.66 -13.67 19.04
N GLY A 146 -8.60 -13.12 19.64
CA GLY A 146 -8.19 -13.49 20.99
C GLY A 146 -9.30 -13.17 21.99
N GLN A 147 -10.11 -14.17 22.37
CA GLN A 147 -11.11 -14.19 23.45
C GLN A 147 -12.07 -12.97 23.55
N LYS A 148 -13.38 -13.25 23.36
CA LYS A 148 -14.59 -12.45 23.72
C LYS A 148 -15.28 -11.58 22.66
N TYR A 149 -14.79 -11.47 21.43
CA TYR A 149 -15.55 -10.75 20.40
C TYR A 149 -16.01 -11.73 19.31
N ASP A 150 -17.30 -11.65 19.00
CA ASP A 150 -17.94 -12.40 17.92
C ASP A 150 -17.11 -12.23 16.64
N GLU A 151 -16.70 -13.34 16.03
CA GLU A 151 -15.87 -13.38 14.81
C GLU A 151 -16.48 -12.54 13.68
N ALA A 152 -17.80 -12.34 13.74
CA ALA A 152 -18.59 -11.52 12.84
C ALA A 152 -18.30 -9.99 12.89
N ILE A 153 -17.53 -9.50 13.85
CA ILE A 153 -17.46 -8.05 14.14
C ILE A 153 -16.11 -7.42 13.83
N ARG A 154 -15.02 -8.19 13.69
CA ARG A 154 -13.66 -7.61 13.61
C ARG A 154 -12.69 -8.42 12.76
N HIS A 155 -12.04 -7.77 11.78
CA HIS A 155 -10.87 -8.31 11.09
C HIS A 155 -9.61 -7.72 11.68
N GLU A 156 -8.66 -8.57 12.04
CA GLU A 156 -7.35 -8.14 12.52
C GLU A 156 -6.26 -8.74 11.65
N PHE A 157 -5.50 -7.87 10.97
CA PHE A 157 -4.35 -8.26 10.17
C PHE A 157 -3.07 -7.89 10.89
N SER A 158 -2.15 -8.83 11.09
CA SER A 158 -0.90 -8.60 11.81
C SER A 158 0.31 -8.66 10.88
N THR A 159 1.25 -7.72 11.01
CA THR A 159 2.45 -7.74 10.19
C THR A 159 3.64 -7.07 10.86
N THR A 160 4.83 -7.62 10.68
CA THR A 160 6.09 -6.97 11.10
C THR A 160 6.57 -5.93 10.09
N SER A 161 5.99 -5.92 8.87
CA SER A 161 6.34 -4.97 7.82
C SER A 161 5.51 -3.69 7.97
N ALA A 162 6.15 -2.59 8.36
CA ALA A 162 5.52 -1.27 8.40
C ALA A 162 4.91 -0.89 7.04
N ALA A 163 5.58 -1.31 5.98
CA ALA A 163 5.24 -0.93 4.63
C ALA A 163 4.09 -1.79 4.05
N LEU A 164 3.96 -3.07 4.44
CA LEU A 164 2.75 -3.86 4.18
C LEU A 164 1.55 -3.30 4.95
N LYS A 165 1.75 -2.86 6.19
CA LYS A 165 0.72 -2.17 6.97
C LYS A 165 0.19 -0.94 6.22
N ASP A 166 1.07 -0.11 5.65
CA ASP A 166 0.65 1.05 4.85
C ASP A 166 -0.11 0.63 3.57
N ASP A 167 0.37 -0.41 2.87
CA ASP A 167 -0.30 -0.91 1.67
C ASP A 167 -1.70 -1.48 1.97
N LEU A 168 -1.87 -2.14 3.12
CA LEU A 168 -3.18 -2.63 3.57
C LEU A 168 -4.13 -1.48 3.87
N VAL A 169 -3.65 -0.40 4.50
CA VAL A 169 -4.47 0.81 4.72
C VAL A 169 -4.96 1.36 3.38
N VAL A 170 -4.06 1.53 2.40
CA VAL A 170 -4.43 1.97 1.05
C VAL A 170 -5.46 1.04 0.42
N ALA A 171 -5.18 -0.27 0.41
CA ALA A 171 -6.04 -1.25 -0.24
C ALA A 171 -7.45 -1.25 0.36
N LEU A 172 -7.57 -1.18 1.69
CA LEU A 172 -8.84 -1.13 2.41
C LEU A 172 -9.58 0.19 2.18
N SER A 173 -8.89 1.33 2.21
CA SER A 173 -9.49 2.65 1.95
C SER A 173 -10.07 2.76 0.54
N ARG A 174 -9.54 2.02 -0.44
CA ARG A 174 -10.15 1.95 -1.78
C ARG A 174 -11.54 1.31 -1.80
N PHE A 175 -11.87 0.48 -0.82
CA PHE A 175 -13.22 -0.05 -0.62
C PHE A 175 -14.08 0.86 0.28
N GLY A 176 -13.60 2.04 0.69
CA GLY A 176 -14.31 2.90 1.64
C GLY A 176 -14.20 2.43 3.09
N LEU A 177 -13.28 1.51 3.38
CA LEU A 177 -13.03 0.99 4.72
C LEU A 177 -11.91 1.79 5.40
N VAL A 178 -12.15 2.17 6.66
CA VAL A 178 -11.17 2.88 7.48
C VAL A 178 -10.67 1.94 8.58
N PRO A 179 -9.45 1.39 8.44
CA PRO A 179 -8.86 0.57 9.48
C PRO A 179 -8.24 1.42 10.59
N SER A 180 -8.26 0.89 11.82
CA SER A 180 -7.41 1.38 12.89
C SER A 180 -6.06 0.66 12.87
N VAL A 181 -4.99 1.38 13.17
CA VAL A 181 -3.62 0.85 13.14
C VAL A 181 -3.01 0.97 14.53
N GLY A 182 -2.59 -0.17 15.09
CA GLY A 182 -1.87 -0.22 16.36
C GLY A 182 -0.48 -0.82 16.21
N ARG A 183 0.46 -0.38 17.04
CA ARG A 183 1.80 -0.97 17.17
C ARG A 183 1.89 -1.72 18.49
N TYR A 184 2.30 -2.98 18.43
CA TYR A 184 2.33 -3.90 19.54
C TYR A 184 3.69 -4.60 19.62
N GLU A 185 3.98 -5.22 20.76
CA GLU A 185 5.16 -6.05 20.96
C GLU A 185 4.75 -7.42 21.50
N THR A 186 5.33 -8.49 20.95
CA THR A 186 5.23 -9.83 21.54
C THR A 186 6.56 -10.21 22.20
N THR A 187 6.49 -10.90 23.34
CA THR A 187 7.67 -11.32 24.10
C THR A 187 7.85 -12.83 24.01
N PHE A 188 8.94 -13.27 23.39
CA PHE A 188 9.35 -14.67 23.44
C PHE A 188 10.37 -14.87 24.55
N ARG A 189 9.95 -15.58 25.60
CA ARG A 189 10.81 -15.97 26.71
C ARG A 189 11.75 -17.08 26.25
N LYS A 190 13.07 -16.84 26.31
CA LYS A 190 14.10 -17.85 26.06
C LYS A 190 15.02 -17.96 27.26
N LYS A 191 15.67 -19.12 27.43
CA LYS A 191 16.67 -19.34 28.49
C LYS A 191 17.84 -18.34 28.45
N THR A 192 18.10 -17.71 27.30
CA THR A 192 19.17 -16.72 27.08
C THR A 192 18.71 -15.27 27.19
N GLY A 193 17.49 -15.02 27.70
CA GLY A 193 16.88 -13.70 27.83
C GLY A 193 15.66 -13.51 26.95
N ASP A 194 14.79 -12.59 27.36
CA ASP A 194 13.56 -12.25 26.63
C ASP A 194 13.88 -11.50 25.34
N ARG A 195 13.26 -11.93 24.24
CA ARG A 195 13.30 -11.18 22.98
C ARG A 195 11.93 -10.59 22.68
N ARG A 196 11.90 -9.29 22.45
CA ARG A 196 10.71 -8.55 22.03
C ARG A 196 10.69 -8.40 20.52
N TYR A 197 9.53 -8.62 19.92
CA TYR A 197 9.34 -8.47 18.48
C TYR A 197 8.19 -7.49 18.25
N PRO A 198 8.47 -6.29 17.73
CA PRO A 198 7.43 -5.34 17.40
C PRO A 198 6.67 -5.79 16.15
N PHE A 199 5.37 -5.55 16.14
CA PHE A 199 4.50 -5.78 14.98
C PHE A 199 3.39 -4.73 14.92
N TRP A 200 2.80 -4.59 13.75
CA TRP A 200 1.65 -3.74 13.50
C TRP A 200 0.40 -4.60 13.42
N ARG A 201 -0.73 -4.05 13.85
CA ARG A 201 -2.05 -4.63 13.65
C ARG A 201 -2.95 -3.62 12.96
N VAL A 202 -3.50 -4.03 11.82
CA VAL A 202 -4.51 -3.30 11.04
C VAL A 202 -5.85 -3.92 11.38
N THR A 203 -6.74 -3.15 12.00
CA THR A 203 -8.04 -3.63 12.49
C THR A 203 -9.18 -2.97 11.71
N LEU A 204 -10.08 -3.79 11.18
CA LEU A 204 -11.41 -3.37 10.75
C LEU A 204 -12.43 -3.81 11.80
N SER A 205 -13.32 -2.90 12.19
CA SER A 205 -14.41 -3.20 13.13
C SER A 205 -15.75 -2.85 12.49
N HIS A 206 -16.76 -3.68 12.78
CA HIS A 206 -18.16 -3.52 12.36
C HIS A 206 -18.30 -3.28 10.85
N VAL A 207 -17.75 -4.20 10.04
CA VAL A 207 -17.83 -4.17 8.57
C VAL A 207 -18.88 -5.16 8.09
N ASP A 208 -19.72 -4.74 7.14
CA ASP A 208 -20.71 -5.57 6.47
C ASP A 208 -20.76 -5.22 4.96
N PRO A 209 -20.59 -6.19 4.04
CA PRO A 209 -20.40 -7.63 4.30
C PRO A 209 -19.03 -7.93 4.90
N TRP A 210 -18.92 -9.03 5.62
CA TRP A 210 -17.68 -9.43 6.28
C TRP A 210 -16.63 -9.94 5.28
N SER A 211 -17.04 -10.55 4.16
CA SER A 211 -16.08 -11.06 3.18
C SER A 211 -15.55 -9.96 2.25
N PRO A 212 -14.22 -9.83 2.09
CA PRO A 212 -13.63 -9.04 1.01
C PRO A 212 -14.27 -9.27 -0.36
N LEU A 213 -14.66 -10.51 -0.67
CA LEU A 213 -15.24 -10.88 -1.96
C LEU A 213 -16.57 -10.18 -2.28
N GLU A 214 -17.21 -9.55 -1.31
CA GLU A 214 -18.51 -8.89 -1.46
C GLU A 214 -18.40 -7.36 -1.41
N TRP A 215 -17.25 -6.80 -0.98
CA TRP A 215 -17.09 -5.36 -0.73
C TRP A 215 -17.24 -4.46 -1.96
N ASP A 216 -16.98 -4.98 -3.16
CA ASP A 216 -17.14 -4.22 -4.41
C ASP A 216 -18.61 -4.03 -4.81
N THR A 217 -19.56 -4.68 -4.12
CA THR A 217 -21.00 -4.49 -4.31
C THR A 217 -21.60 -3.44 -3.38
N GLY A 218 -20.77 -2.86 -2.49
CA GLY A 218 -21.17 -1.96 -1.43
C GLY A 218 -20.71 -2.52 -0.09
N VAL A 219 -20.10 -1.66 0.72
CA VAL A 219 -19.67 -2.01 2.07
C VAL A 219 -20.08 -0.92 3.05
N SER A 220 -20.59 -1.34 4.18
CA SER A 220 -20.89 -0.48 5.31
C SER A 220 -19.90 -0.77 6.43
N GLN A 221 -19.48 0.29 7.11
CA GLN A 221 -18.65 0.17 8.29
C GLN A 221 -19.19 1.11 9.37
N THR A 222 -19.42 0.61 10.57
CA THR A 222 -19.80 1.44 11.71
C THR A 222 -18.55 1.89 12.46
N LEU A 223 -18.35 3.21 12.55
CA LEU A 223 -17.21 3.82 13.24
C LEU A 223 -17.71 4.76 14.34
N GLN A 224 -16.99 4.81 15.46
CA GLN A 224 -17.13 5.88 16.46
C GLN A 224 -16.35 7.13 16.01
N ALA A 225 -16.64 7.60 14.79
CA ALA A 225 -16.01 8.77 14.19
C ALA A 225 -17.05 9.54 13.40
N ARG A 226 -16.93 10.87 13.39
CA ARG A 226 -17.76 11.71 12.53
C ARG A 226 -17.42 11.41 11.08
N ARG A 227 -18.43 11.42 10.21
CA ARG A 227 -18.27 11.32 8.75
C ARG A 227 -18.84 12.54 8.05
N THR A 228 -18.20 12.93 6.95
CA THR A 228 -18.70 13.97 6.02
C THR A 228 -18.45 13.48 4.59
N GLY A 229 -19.48 12.96 3.92
CA GLY A 229 -19.30 12.28 2.63
C GLY A 229 -18.32 11.10 2.77
N ASP A 230 -17.30 11.07 1.91
CA ASP A 230 -16.25 10.05 1.91
C ASP A 230 -15.14 10.29 2.97
N LEU A 231 -15.28 11.35 3.78
CA LEU A 231 -14.30 11.72 4.80
C LEU A 231 -14.66 11.15 6.16
N VAL A 232 -13.66 10.62 6.85
CA VAL A 232 -13.74 10.20 8.25
C VAL A 232 -12.84 11.10 9.09
N TRP A 233 -13.43 11.71 10.13
CA TRP A 233 -12.72 12.61 11.03
C TRP A 233 -11.97 11.82 12.09
N ALA A 234 -10.66 12.04 12.20
CA ALA A 234 -9.82 11.45 13.21
C ALA A 234 -9.31 12.54 14.19
N PRO A 235 -9.37 12.31 15.51
CA PRO A 235 -8.82 13.25 16.48
C PRO A 235 -7.29 13.24 16.43
N ILE A 236 -6.69 14.42 16.50
CA ILE A 236 -5.24 14.57 16.68
C ILE A 236 -4.91 14.10 18.10
N ARG A 237 -3.96 13.15 18.23
CA ARG A 237 -3.54 12.61 19.53
C ARG A 237 -2.36 13.36 20.15
N SER A 238 -1.46 13.85 19.31
CA SER A 238 -0.25 14.57 19.72
C SER A 238 0.34 15.28 18.51
N ILE A 239 0.92 16.45 18.75
CA ILE A 239 1.78 17.14 17.79
C ILE A 239 3.15 17.24 18.42
N VAL A 240 4.19 16.89 17.68
CA VAL A 240 5.57 16.84 18.16
C VAL A 240 6.45 17.60 17.17
N GLU A 241 7.30 18.47 17.70
CA GLU A 241 8.33 19.14 16.89
C GLU A 241 9.39 18.13 16.47
N VAL A 242 9.80 18.19 15.20
CA VAL A 242 10.79 17.27 14.62
C VAL A 242 11.89 18.06 13.92
N GLU A 243 13.09 17.49 13.90
CA GLU A 243 14.20 18.05 13.13
C GLU A 243 13.81 18.14 11.64
N PRO A 244 13.96 19.31 11.01
CA PRO A 244 13.59 19.49 9.62
C PRO A 244 14.50 18.68 8.71
N THR A 245 13.92 18.05 7.69
CA THR A 245 14.70 17.39 6.63
C THR A 245 15.36 18.43 5.72
N PRO A 246 16.46 18.07 5.01
CA PRO A 246 17.10 18.99 4.07
C PRO A 246 16.16 19.48 2.96
N LEU A 247 15.17 18.66 2.60
CA LEU A 247 14.18 18.95 1.56
C LEU A 247 12.79 18.60 2.08
N VAL A 248 11.85 19.49 1.79
CA VAL A 248 10.41 19.25 1.92
C VAL A 248 9.77 19.18 0.53
N TYR A 249 8.67 18.43 0.43
CA TYR A 249 7.98 18.15 -0.82
C TYR A 249 6.51 18.46 -0.65
N ASP A 250 5.88 18.86 -1.74
CA ASP A 250 4.44 19.08 -1.79
C ASP A 250 3.95 18.94 -3.24
N PHE A 251 2.64 18.79 -3.43
CA PHE A 251 2.02 18.56 -4.73
C PHE A 251 1.19 19.77 -5.17
N CYS A 252 0.90 19.84 -6.48
CA CYS A 252 -0.13 20.74 -6.99
C CYS A 252 -1.20 19.87 -7.64
N VAL A 253 -2.35 19.78 -6.99
CA VAL A 253 -3.51 19.03 -7.47
C VAL A 253 -4.53 20.00 -8.07
N PRO A 254 -4.72 20.02 -9.40
CA PRO A 254 -5.69 20.92 -10.04
C PRO A 254 -7.13 20.67 -9.56
N GLY A 255 -7.85 21.77 -9.27
CA GLY A 255 -9.28 21.77 -8.94
C GLY A 255 -9.56 21.49 -7.46
N LEU A 256 -9.02 20.41 -6.90
CA LEU A 256 -9.25 20.06 -5.48
C LEU A 256 -8.25 20.71 -4.53
N GLU A 257 -7.03 20.95 -5.00
CA GLU A 257 -5.94 21.56 -4.22
C GLU A 257 -5.57 20.82 -2.92
N ASN A 258 -5.96 19.55 -2.82
CA ASN A 258 -5.64 18.66 -1.72
C ASN A 258 -5.21 17.28 -2.23
N PHE A 259 -4.47 16.54 -1.41
CA PHE A 259 -4.00 15.19 -1.73
C PHE A 259 -4.01 14.29 -0.49
N TRP A 260 -3.92 12.98 -0.71
CA TRP A 260 -3.81 11.99 0.37
C TRP A 260 -2.34 11.62 0.62
N ALA A 261 -1.86 11.81 1.84
CA ALA A 261 -0.51 11.45 2.26
C ALA A 261 -0.52 10.88 3.68
N GLY A 262 0.16 9.75 3.89
CA GLY A 262 0.31 9.16 5.23
C GLY A 262 -1.00 8.81 5.95
N GLY A 263 -2.09 8.59 5.22
CA GLY A 263 -3.40 8.30 5.81
C GLY A 263 -4.29 9.53 6.06
N VAL A 264 -3.82 10.74 5.75
CA VAL A 264 -4.57 11.99 5.95
C VAL A 264 -4.70 12.76 4.64
N LEU A 265 -5.69 13.66 4.56
CA LEU A 265 -5.79 14.63 3.48
C LEU A 265 -5.04 15.90 3.86
N CYS A 266 -4.22 16.41 2.96
CA CYS A 266 -3.41 17.63 3.12
C CYS A 266 -3.77 18.64 2.03
N HIS A 267 -3.69 19.94 2.34
CA HIS A 267 -3.77 21.02 1.35
C HIS A 267 -2.41 21.23 0.68
N ASN A 268 -2.38 21.82 -0.52
CA ASN A 268 -1.12 22.19 -1.18
C ASN A 268 -0.49 23.40 -0.48
N THR A 269 0.75 23.27 0.00
CA THR A 269 1.44 24.34 0.71
C THR A 269 2.78 24.76 0.10
N TYR A 270 3.13 26.03 0.28
CA TYR A 270 4.45 26.55 -0.06
C TYR A 270 5.20 27.01 1.18
N GLY A 271 6.53 27.01 1.14
CA GLY A 271 7.33 27.42 2.26
C GLY A 271 8.84 27.34 2.03
N PRO A 272 9.64 27.66 3.06
CA PRO A 272 11.09 27.58 3.00
C PRO A 272 11.54 26.14 2.74
N ARG A 273 12.75 25.98 2.18
CA ARG A 273 13.39 24.67 1.91
C ARG A 273 12.69 23.81 0.85
N MET A 274 11.74 24.39 0.10
CA MET A 274 11.28 23.82 -1.16
C MET A 274 12.45 23.65 -2.13
N ARG A 275 12.37 22.63 -2.98
CA ARG A 275 13.39 22.40 -4.01
C ARG A 275 13.43 23.59 -4.99
N PRO A 276 14.61 24.13 -5.34
CA PRO A 276 14.70 25.22 -6.32
C PRO A 276 14.10 24.85 -7.69
N HIS A 277 14.17 23.58 -8.08
CA HIS A 277 13.63 23.06 -9.34
C HIS A 277 12.40 22.18 -9.12
N ASP A 278 11.58 22.51 -8.12
CA ASP A 278 10.36 21.74 -7.81
C ASP A 278 9.27 21.84 -8.89
N GLY A 279 9.42 22.76 -9.84
CA GLY A 279 8.52 22.91 -10.99
C GLY A 279 7.19 23.62 -10.67
N ARG A 280 6.93 23.93 -9.40
CA ARG A 280 5.74 24.69 -8.96
C ARG A 280 5.91 26.18 -9.22
N VAL A 281 4.79 26.87 -9.42
CA VAL A 281 4.78 28.28 -9.84
C VAL A 281 5.46 29.22 -8.82
N VAL A 282 5.23 29.00 -7.52
CA VAL A 282 5.82 29.82 -6.45
C VAL A 282 7.35 29.65 -6.40
N SER A 283 7.85 28.42 -6.38
CA SER A 283 9.32 28.19 -6.38
C SER A 283 9.98 28.65 -7.66
N ASN A 284 9.37 28.37 -8.82
CA ASN A 284 9.91 28.82 -10.11
C ASN A 284 10.02 30.34 -10.16
N PHE A 285 8.99 31.07 -9.73
CA PHE A 285 9.03 32.54 -9.77
C PHE A 285 10.06 33.11 -8.80
N ILE A 286 10.10 32.61 -7.56
CA ILE A 286 11.10 33.05 -6.57
C ILE A 286 12.51 32.79 -7.10
N VAL A 287 12.78 31.60 -7.65
CA VAL A 287 14.11 31.26 -8.18
C VAL A 287 14.44 32.12 -9.40
N GLN A 288 13.50 32.30 -10.34
CA GLN A 288 13.71 33.17 -11.50
C GLN A 288 14.03 34.61 -11.09
N ALA A 289 13.27 35.17 -10.14
CA ALA A 289 13.52 36.51 -9.60
C ALA A 289 14.89 36.62 -8.92
N LEU A 290 15.25 35.66 -8.05
CA LEU A 290 16.56 35.63 -7.38
C LEU A 290 17.73 35.48 -8.36
N GLU A 291 17.53 34.80 -9.48
CA GLU A 291 18.53 34.65 -10.54
C GLU A 291 18.53 35.81 -11.55
N GLY A 292 17.65 36.83 -11.37
CA GLY A 292 17.50 37.93 -12.31
C GLY A 292 16.93 37.51 -13.68
N LYS A 293 16.26 36.37 -13.75
CA LYS A 293 15.62 35.85 -14.97
C LYS A 293 14.18 36.34 -15.09
N PRO A 294 13.67 36.56 -16.31
CA PRO A 294 12.26 36.86 -16.52
C PRO A 294 11.34 35.77 -15.95
N LEU A 295 10.26 36.17 -15.27
CA LEU A 295 9.26 35.24 -14.78
C LEU A 295 8.50 34.59 -15.94
N THR A 296 8.40 33.26 -15.96
CA THR A 296 7.76 32.52 -17.05
C THR A 296 6.29 32.23 -16.75
N VAL A 297 5.39 33.02 -17.32
CA VAL A 297 3.94 32.76 -17.28
C VAL A 297 3.54 31.98 -18.53
N TYR A 298 2.93 30.81 -18.35
CA TYR A 298 2.36 30.04 -19.44
C TYR A 298 0.92 30.46 -19.71
N GLY A 299 0.54 30.57 -20.98
CA GLY A 299 -0.78 31.02 -21.39
C GLY A 299 -0.97 32.52 -21.14
N ASP A 300 -2.20 32.92 -20.78
CA ASP A 300 -2.54 34.30 -20.43
C ASP A 300 -2.31 34.64 -18.95
N GLY A 301 -1.97 33.64 -18.12
CA GLY A 301 -1.77 33.80 -16.69
C GLY A 301 -3.07 33.91 -15.88
N GLY A 302 -4.24 33.73 -16.51
CA GLY A 302 -5.55 33.85 -15.88
C GLY A 302 -5.97 32.64 -15.06
N GLN A 303 -5.21 31.54 -15.09
CA GLN A 303 -5.44 30.39 -14.24
C GLN A 303 -5.31 30.78 -12.76
N THR A 304 -6.32 30.43 -11.97
CA THR A 304 -6.40 30.74 -10.54
C THR A 304 -6.03 29.54 -9.69
N ARG A 305 -5.43 29.79 -8.52
CA ARG A 305 -5.16 28.81 -7.45
C ARG A 305 -5.13 29.45 -6.07
N SER A 306 -5.41 28.68 -5.03
CA SER A 306 -5.11 29.11 -3.66
C SER A 306 -3.68 28.74 -3.26
N PHE A 307 -3.07 29.57 -2.43
CA PHE A 307 -1.74 29.33 -1.88
C PHE A 307 -1.80 29.45 -0.35
N CYS A 308 -1.40 28.39 0.35
CA CYS A 308 -1.29 28.40 1.81
C CYS A 308 0.18 28.26 2.22
N TYR A 309 0.68 29.18 3.04
CA TYR A 309 2.04 29.10 3.56
C TYR A 309 2.09 28.02 4.65
N VAL A 310 3.14 27.20 4.66
CA VAL A 310 3.24 26.02 5.53
C VAL A 310 3.10 26.35 7.02
N GLU A 311 3.62 27.50 7.48
CA GLU A 311 3.44 27.90 8.88
C GLU A 311 2.00 28.32 9.19
N ASP A 312 1.28 28.85 8.21
CA ASP A 312 -0.13 29.23 8.37
C ASP A 312 -1.02 27.98 8.48
N GLU A 313 -0.76 26.97 7.64
CA GLU A 313 -1.45 25.67 7.74
C GLU A 313 -1.20 25.02 9.12
N ILE A 314 0.05 24.95 9.57
CA ILE A 314 0.41 24.39 10.88
C ILE A 314 -0.27 25.17 12.01
N ARG A 315 -0.25 26.50 11.96
CA ARG A 315 -0.96 27.33 12.95
C ARG A 315 -2.47 27.08 12.94
N GLY A 316 -3.08 26.91 11.77
CA GLY A 316 -4.48 26.56 11.64
C GLY A 316 -4.82 25.19 12.25
N ILE A 317 -3.95 24.19 12.04
CA ILE A 317 -4.10 22.85 12.63
C ILE A 317 -4.01 22.91 14.16
N LEU A 318 -3.04 23.65 14.69
CA LEU A 318 -2.87 23.86 16.14
C LEU A 318 -4.06 24.61 16.74
N ALA A 319 -4.52 25.68 16.09
CA ALA A 319 -5.68 26.44 16.57
C ALA A 319 -6.97 25.60 16.57
N LEU A 320 -7.16 24.76 15.55
CA LEU A 320 -8.29 23.83 15.52
C LEU A 320 -8.20 22.80 16.65
N LEU A 321 -7.00 22.28 16.94
CA LEU A 321 -6.75 21.36 18.04
C LEU A 321 -7.13 21.96 19.40
N ASP A 322 -6.79 23.23 19.62
CA ASP A 322 -7.07 23.94 20.87
C ASP A 322 -8.51 24.50 20.95
N SER A 323 -9.28 24.38 19.88
CA SER A 323 -10.65 24.91 19.82
C SER A 323 -11.70 23.94 20.37
N GLU A 324 -12.84 24.49 20.80
CA GLU A 324 -14.04 23.70 21.08
C GLU A 324 -14.79 23.27 19.81
N TYR A 325 -14.32 23.67 18.62
CA TYR A 325 -14.99 23.37 17.36
C TYR A 325 -14.81 21.90 16.99
N VAL A 326 -15.93 21.20 16.88
CA VAL A 326 -15.99 19.81 16.43
C VAL A 326 -16.65 19.77 15.06
N GLY A 327 -15.87 19.55 14.02
CA GLY A 327 -16.38 19.38 12.66
C GLY A 327 -15.39 19.63 11.54
N PRO A 328 -15.86 19.56 10.29
CA PRO A 328 -15.03 19.87 9.14
C PRO A 328 -14.53 21.30 9.20
N MET A 329 -13.22 21.47 9.09
CA MET A 329 -12.57 22.77 8.92
C MET A 329 -11.65 22.68 7.72
N ASN A 330 -11.82 23.60 6.77
CA ASN A 330 -10.82 23.79 5.74
C ASN A 330 -9.71 24.65 6.34
N ILE A 331 -8.51 24.07 6.45
CA ILE A 331 -7.30 24.80 6.83
C ILE A 331 -6.50 24.98 5.55
N GLY A 332 -6.50 26.21 5.06
CA GLY A 332 -5.98 26.58 3.77
C GLY A 332 -6.31 28.04 3.48
N ASN A 333 -6.10 28.47 2.24
CA ASN A 333 -6.45 29.81 1.82
C ASN A 333 -7.73 29.77 0.96
N PRO A 334 -8.84 30.41 1.36
CA PRO A 334 -10.05 30.42 0.55
C PRO A 334 -9.95 31.37 -0.66
N ASN A 335 -8.94 32.23 -0.69
CA ASN A 335 -8.76 33.21 -1.75
C ASN A 335 -7.88 32.62 -2.85
N GLU A 336 -8.42 32.51 -4.05
CA GLU A 336 -7.64 32.19 -5.23
C GLU A 336 -6.94 33.44 -5.79
N PHE A 337 -5.75 33.23 -6.35
CA PHE A 337 -4.97 34.22 -7.07
C PHE A 337 -4.71 33.72 -8.48
N THR A 338 -4.77 34.61 -9.47
CA THR A 338 -4.25 34.33 -10.80
C THR A 338 -2.73 34.16 -10.76
N VAL A 339 -2.19 33.36 -11.67
CA VAL A 339 -0.73 33.24 -11.82
C VAL A 339 -0.09 34.57 -12.19
N LEU A 340 -0.81 35.44 -12.90
CA LEU A 340 -0.34 36.79 -13.23
C LEU A 340 -0.25 37.70 -11.99
N GLU A 341 -1.23 37.64 -11.09
CA GLU A 341 -1.18 38.36 -9.80
C GLU A 341 -0.01 37.87 -8.95
N LEU A 342 0.22 36.56 -8.88
CA LEU A 342 1.38 36.02 -8.19
C LEU A 342 2.70 36.51 -8.79
N ALA A 343 2.83 36.51 -10.13
CA ALA A 343 4.03 36.98 -10.81
C ALA A 343 4.34 38.44 -10.48
N ARG A 344 3.32 39.31 -10.49
CA ARG A 344 3.45 40.72 -10.09
C ARG A 344 3.89 40.83 -8.63
N LYS A 345 3.29 40.02 -7.75
CA LYS A 345 3.59 40.03 -6.31
C LYS A 345 5.03 39.67 -5.99
N VAL A 346 5.65 38.78 -6.77
CA VAL A 346 7.05 38.38 -6.60
C VAL A 346 8.02 39.48 -7.04
N LEU A 347 7.59 40.39 -7.93
CA LEU A 347 8.40 41.50 -8.43
C LEU A 347 8.24 42.80 -7.62
N GLU A 348 7.25 42.88 -6.74
CA GLU A 348 7.09 43.92 -5.71
C GLU A 348 8.14 43.76 -4.60
#